data_AF-M3H9C8-F1
#
_entry.id   AF-M3H9C8-F1
#
_cell.length_a   1.000
_cell.length_b   1.000
_cell.length_c   1.000
_cell.angle_alpha   90.00
_cell.angle_beta   90.00
_cell.angle_gamma   90.00
#
_symmetry.space_group_name_H-M   'P 1'
#
loop_
_entity.id
_entity.type
_entity.pdbx_description
1 polymer ?
#
loop_
_entity_poly.entity_id
_entity_poly.type
_entity_poly.pdbx_seq_one_letter_code
_entity_poly.pdbx_strand_id
1 'polypeptide(L)'
;MDTSGAGASLILGWNGKKVQNTAGTDFIVFENPFQQGGNPNSVFLEPVIVEVGNDQANWCGWNPVYNGGGAFSTDPANWLRFAGLRYVDYNQITNPMNSVSLFNMGGGDGFDLGDANFGNSGTGCSAALRADFQNNGFLYVKLTSAKVILPALPIPGANENPDIDGVIAKQVN
;
A
#
# COMPACT_ATOMS: atom_id res chain seq x y z
N MET A 1 22.44 3.09 3.05
CA MET A 1 21.61 2.01 2.49
C MET A 1 21.30 2.37 1.05
N ASP A 2 21.15 1.40 0.15
CA ASP A 2 20.75 1.69 -1.23
C ASP A 2 19.25 2.00 -1.25
N THR A 3 18.90 3.27 -1.41
CA THR A 3 17.51 3.77 -1.42
C THR A 3 16.97 3.89 -2.84
N SER A 4 17.63 3.22 -3.79
CA SER A 4 17.28 3.19 -5.21
C SER A 4 17.26 1.76 -5.74
N GLY A 5 16.68 1.57 -6.94
CA GLY A 5 16.67 0.26 -7.59
C GLY A 5 16.06 -0.85 -6.71
N ALA A 6 16.76 -1.98 -6.62
CA ALA A 6 16.30 -3.14 -5.85
C ALA A 6 16.29 -2.89 -4.33
N GLY A 7 17.13 -1.99 -3.82
CA GLY A 7 17.19 -1.64 -2.39
C GLY A 7 16.01 -0.79 -1.90
N ALA A 8 15.25 -0.20 -2.83
CA ALA A 8 14.11 0.66 -2.53
C ALA A 8 12.76 -0.06 -2.46
N SER A 9 12.74 -1.39 -2.57
CA SER A 9 11.51 -2.18 -2.66
C SER A 9 11.52 -3.37 -1.73
N LEU A 10 10.36 -3.65 -1.14
CA LEU A 10 10.08 -4.88 -0.39
C LEU A 10 9.05 -5.71 -1.15
N ILE A 11 9.33 -7.00 -1.37
CA ILE A 11 8.38 -7.94 -1.97
C ILE A 11 8.00 -8.98 -0.92
N LEU A 12 6.70 -9.11 -0.66
CA LEU A 12 6.12 -10.00 0.35
C LEU A 12 5.20 -11.03 -0.33
N GLY A 13 5.06 -12.21 0.27
CA GLY A 13 4.15 -13.25 -0.22
C GLY A 13 3.69 -14.20 0.88
N TRP A 14 2.61 -14.95 0.61
CA TRP A 14 1.94 -15.82 1.59
C TRP A 14 2.23 -17.30 1.36
N ASN A 15 3.51 -17.70 1.42
CA ASN A 15 3.94 -19.10 1.26
C ASN A 15 3.36 -19.78 0.00
N GLY A 16 3.37 -19.06 -1.13
CA GLY A 16 2.83 -19.55 -2.40
C GLY A 16 1.30 -19.51 -2.54
N LYS A 17 0.57 -19.06 -1.50
CA LYS A 17 -0.87 -18.82 -1.57
C LYS A 17 -1.19 -17.49 -2.22
N LYS A 18 -2.35 -17.42 -2.87
CA LYS A 18 -2.83 -16.21 -3.53
C LYS A 18 -3.81 -15.43 -2.64
N VAL A 19 -3.58 -14.14 -2.49
CA VAL A 19 -4.56 -13.22 -1.90
C VAL A 19 -5.75 -13.10 -2.85
N GLN A 20 -6.94 -13.35 -2.35
CA GLN A 20 -8.16 -13.42 -3.14
C GLN A 20 -8.85 -12.05 -3.24
N ASN A 21 -9.51 -11.81 -4.37
CA ASN A 21 -10.44 -10.70 -4.53
C ASN A 21 -11.75 -11.02 -3.82
N THR A 22 -12.11 -10.21 -2.84
CA THR A 22 -13.29 -10.33 -2.00
C THR A 22 -14.07 -9.02 -2.00
N ALA A 23 -15.22 -8.97 -1.34
CA ALA A 23 -15.93 -7.69 -1.21
C ALA A 23 -15.15 -6.71 -0.34
N GLY A 24 -14.79 -5.54 -0.90
CA GLY A 24 -14.06 -4.47 -0.23
C GLY A 24 -12.55 -4.74 -0.16
N THR A 25 -11.87 -4.13 0.81
CA THR A 25 -10.42 -4.31 1.00
C THR A 25 -10.00 -5.78 1.10
N ASP A 26 -9.02 -6.16 0.30
CA ASP A 26 -8.47 -7.51 0.20
C ASP A 26 -7.19 -7.69 1.02
N PHE A 27 -6.40 -6.63 1.16
CA PHE A 27 -5.24 -6.60 2.04
C PHE A 27 -5.01 -5.19 2.57
N ILE A 28 -4.31 -5.10 3.70
CA ILE A 28 -3.95 -3.84 4.36
C ILE A 28 -2.44 -3.79 4.51
N VAL A 29 -1.87 -2.62 4.20
CA VAL A 29 -0.50 -2.26 4.53
C VAL A 29 -0.54 -1.40 5.79
N PHE A 30 0.21 -1.79 6.80
CA PHE A 30 0.31 -1.10 8.07
C PHE A 30 1.61 -0.31 8.14
N GLU A 31 1.46 0.94 8.53
CA GLU A 31 2.52 1.83 8.97
C GLU A 31 1.99 2.56 10.21
N ASN A 32 2.85 2.93 11.15
CA ASN A 32 2.44 3.70 12.32
C ASN A 32 2.90 5.16 12.19
N PRO A 33 2.29 5.96 11.28
CA PRO A 33 2.73 7.31 11.06
C PRO A 33 2.53 8.16 12.31
N PHE A 34 3.55 8.95 12.66
CA PHE A 34 3.50 9.80 13.83
C PHE A 34 2.57 10.99 13.61
N GLN A 35 1.50 11.08 14.38
CA GLN A 35 0.59 12.23 14.36
C GLN A 35 1.27 13.48 14.95
N GLN A 36 1.42 14.52 14.15
CA GLN A 36 2.03 15.78 14.56
C GLN A 36 1.09 16.52 15.51
N GLY A 37 1.51 16.63 16.78
CA GLY A 37 0.67 17.20 17.84
C GLY A 37 -0.62 16.44 18.11
N GLY A 38 -0.67 15.13 17.79
CA GLY A 38 -1.87 14.30 17.97
C GLY A 38 -2.99 14.57 16.95
N ASN A 39 -2.69 15.22 15.82
CA ASN A 39 -3.65 15.48 14.77
C ASN A 39 -3.62 14.36 13.70
N PRO A 40 -4.72 13.60 13.49
CA PRO A 40 -4.76 12.56 12.47
C PRO A 40 -4.71 13.11 11.03
N ASN A 41 -4.99 14.41 10.83
CA ASN A 41 -4.91 15.08 9.53
C ASN A 41 -3.55 15.76 9.31
N SER A 42 -2.57 15.51 10.18
CA SER A 42 -1.21 15.99 10.02
C SER A 42 -0.25 14.97 10.59
N VAL A 43 0.33 14.15 9.72
CA VAL A 43 1.18 13.04 10.10
C VAL A 43 2.55 13.15 9.46
N PHE A 44 3.55 12.59 10.12
CA PHE A 44 4.78 12.21 9.45
C PHE A 44 4.49 10.95 8.64
N LEU A 45 4.37 11.10 7.33
CA LEU A 45 4.08 10.01 6.39
C LEU A 45 5.26 9.79 5.46
N GLU A 46 5.47 8.54 5.07
CA GLU A 46 6.44 8.12 4.07
C GLU A 46 5.68 7.35 2.99
N PRO A 47 5.20 8.02 1.92
CA PRO A 47 4.24 7.43 1.02
C PRO A 47 4.86 6.26 0.26
N VAL A 48 4.11 5.16 0.19
CA VAL A 48 4.49 3.93 -0.50
C VAL A 48 3.56 3.67 -1.67
N ILE A 49 4.13 3.30 -2.80
CA ILE A 49 3.36 2.77 -3.93
C ILE A 49 3.26 1.26 -3.79
N VAL A 50 2.03 0.78 -3.91
CA VAL A 50 1.67 -0.63 -3.77
C VAL A 50 1.35 -1.20 -5.15
N GLU A 51 2.02 -2.28 -5.48
CA GLU A 51 1.78 -3.08 -6.68
C GLU A 51 1.62 -4.56 -6.30
N VAL A 52 0.91 -5.34 -7.13
CA VAL A 52 0.74 -6.78 -6.94
C VAL A 52 1.11 -7.56 -8.20
N GLY A 53 1.64 -8.77 -8.01
CA GLY A 53 2.23 -9.58 -9.07
C GLY A 53 2.23 -11.09 -8.79
N ASN A 54 2.50 -11.89 -9.82
CA ASN A 54 2.63 -13.35 -9.73
C ASN A 54 4.02 -13.89 -10.07
N ASP A 55 4.85 -13.13 -10.79
CA ASP A 55 6.11 -13.60 -11.39
C ASP A 55 7.31 -12.70 -11.08
N GLN A 56 7.10 -11.68 -10.22
CA GLN A 56 8.07 -10.65 -9.87
C GLN A 56 8.56 -9.76 -11.04
N ALA A 57 7.99 -9.91 -12.24
CA ALA A 57 8.32 -9.14 -13.42
C ALA A 57 7.18 -8.22 -13.85
N ASN A 58 5.93 -8.69 -13.72
CA ASN A 58 4.72 -7.97 -14.08
C ASN A 58 3.92 -7.58 -12.83
N TRP A 59 3.52 -6.32 -12.79
CA TRP A 59 2.99 -5.64 -11.62
C TRP A 59 1.78 -4.79 -12.00
N CYS A 60 0.67 -4.92 -11.27
CA CYS A 60 -0.50 -4.06 -11.37
C CYS A 60 -0.68 -3.26 -10.08
N GLY A 61 -0.96 -1.96 -10.19
CA GLY A 61 -1.20 -1.08 -9.03
C GLY A 61 -2.50 -0.26 -9.16
N TRP A 62 -2.68 0.72 -8.28
CA TRP A 62 -3.92 1.50 -8.12
C TRP A 62 -3.85 2.93 -8.69
N ASN A 63 -2.85 3.27 -9.49
CA ASN A 63 -2.67 4.63 -10.04
C ASN A 63 -2.64 5.71 -8.94
N PRO A 64 -1.58 5.76 -8.12
CA PRO A 64 -1.47 6.71 -7.01
C PRO A 64 -1.50 8.17 -7.49
N VAL A 65 -2.17 9.04 -6.73
CA VAL A 65 -2.36 10.47 -7.09
C VAL A 65 -2.09 11.37 -5.89
N TYR A 66 -1.29 12.41 -6.11
CA TYR A 66 -1.01 13.45 -5.13
C TYR A 66 -1.79 14.73 -5.44
N ASN A 67 -2.58 15.21 -4.47
CA ASN A 67 -3.45 16.39 -4.60
C ASN A 67 -3.00 17.61 -3.77
N GLY A 68 -1.88 17.52 -3.05
CA GLY A 68 -1.40 18.61 -2.18
C GLY A 68 -0.68 19.76 -2.92
N GLY A 69 -0.80 19.85 -4.24
CA GLY A 69 -0.19 20.89 -5.05
C GLY A 69 1.34 20.74 -5.21
N GLY A 70 2.06 21.87 -5.24
CA GLY A 70 3.51 21.88 -5.49
C GLY A 70 4.41 21.72 -4.26
N ALA A 71 3.83 21.69 -3.05
CA ALA A 71 4.55 21.52 -1.79
C ALA A 71 4.24 20.17 -1.17
N PHE A 72 5.07 19.70 -0.23
CA PHE A 72 4.79 18.51 0.58
C PHE A 72 3.56 18.74 1.47
N SER A 73 2.72 17.73 1.63
CA SER A 73 1.57 17.75 2.54
C SER A 73 1.70 16.65 3.57
N THR A 74 1.50 17.01 4.83
CA THR A 74 1.39 16.07 5.96
C THR A 74 -0.02 15.53 6.13
N ASP A 75 -0.98 15.96 5.31
CA ASP A 75 -2.36 15.47 5.35
C ASP A 75 -2.50 14.21 4.48
N PRO A 76 -2.79 13.03 5.07
CA PRO A 76 -3.02 11.79 4.33
C PRO A 76 -4.03 11.90 3.19
N ALA A 77 -5.04 12.78 3.31
CA ALA A 77 -6.08 12.94 2.31
C ALA A 77 -5.55 13.42 0.94
N ASN A 78 -4.35 14.02 0.92
CA ASN A 78 -3.70 14.44 -0.31
C ASN A 78 -2.94 13.32 -1.03
N TRP A 79 -2.78 12.15 -0.42
CA TRP A 79 -2.01 11.02 -0.93
C TRP A 79 -2.96 9.88 -1.29
N LEU A 80 -3.64 9.98 -2.42
CA LEU A 80 -4.63 8.98 -2.81
C LEU A 80 -3.95 7.72 -3.32
N ARG A 81 -4.33 6.57 -2.75
CA ARG A 81 -3.92 5.22 -3.17
C ARG A 81 -2.42 4.96 -2.99
N PHE A 82 -1.84 5.60 -1.98
CA PHE A 82 -0.56 5.21 -1.39
C PHE A 82 -0.80 4.43 -0.09
N ALA A 83 0.20 3.69 0.36
CA ALA A 83 0.31 3.18 1.71
C ALA A 83 1.25 4.05 2.55
N GLY A 84 1.35 3.80 3.86
CA GLY A 84 2.22 4.54 4.76
C GLY A 84 1.59 5.80 5.35
N LEU A 85 0.25 5.91 5.31
CA LEU A 85 -0.45 7.16 5.54
C LEU A 85 -1.32 7.17 6.79
N ARG A 86 -1.93 6.01 7.11
CA ARG A 86 -3.00 5.93 8.09
C ARG A 86 -2.56 5.26 9.37
N TYR A 87 -2.97 5.86 10.48
CA TYR A 87 -2.83 5.28 11.82
C TYR A 87 -3.43 3.87 11.89
N VAL A 88 -2.83 3.03 12.74
CA VAL A 88 -3.23 1.63 12.95
C VAL A 88 -3.76 1.47 14.37
N ASP A 89 -5.04 1.11 14.48
CA ASP A 89 -5.69 0.76 15.74
C ASP A 89 -5.39 -0.69 16.14
N TYR A 90 -5.15 -1.56 15.16
CA TYR A 90 -4.87 -2.97 15.39
C TYR A 90 -3.53 -3.18 16.10
N ASN A 91 -3.55 -3.97 17.17
CA ASN A 91 -2.35 -4.45 17.81
C ASN A 91 -2.54 -5.89 18.26
N GLN A 92 -1.68 -6.81 17.81
CA GLN A 92 -1.83 -8.24 18.06
C GLN A 92 -1.89 -8.62 19.56
N ILE A 93 -1.33 -7.78 20.43
CA ILE A 93 -1.21 -8.05 21.87
C ILE A 93 -2.23 -7.24 22.66
N THR A 94 -2.30 -5.94 22.41
CA THR A 94 -3.04 -4.98 23.26
C THR A 94 -4.41 -4.60 22.69
N ASN A 95 -4.65 -4.80 21.40
CA ASN A 95 -5.94 -4.56 20.74
C ASN A 95 -6.19 -5.58 19.60
N PRO A 96 -6.29 -6.89 19.92
CA PRO A 96 -6.46 -7.91 18.91
C PRO A 96 -7.85 -7.80 18.26
N MET A 97 -7.89 -7.90 16.94
CA MET A 97 -9.11 -7.85 16.15
C MET A 97 -9.31 -9.15 15.38
N ASN A 98 -10.55 -9.59 15.25
CA ASN A 98 -10.89 -10.63 14.26
C ASN A 98 -10.90 -10.01 12.85
N SER A 99 -10.92 -10.87 11.82
CA SER A 99 -10.87 -10.42 10.42
C SER A 99 -11.95 -9.38 10.07
N VAL A 100 -13.20 -9.56 10.53
CA VAL A 100 -14.29 -8.62 10.24
C VAL A 100 -14.00 -7.25 10.85
N SER A 101 -13.63 -7.18 12.12
CA SER A 101 -13.27 -5.92 12.78
C SER A 101 -12.02 -5.29 12.17
N LEU A 102 -11.00 -6.08 11.86
CA LEU A 102 -9.72 -5.60 11.35
C LEU A 102 -9.90 -4.87 10.01
N PHE A 103 -10.64 -5.47 9.09
CA PHE A 103 -10.87 -4.91 7.76
C PHE A 103 -11.92 -3.78 7.72
N ASN A 104 -12.66 -3.57 8.82
CA ASN A 104 -13.61 -2.48 8.92
C ASN A 104 -13.05 -1.26 9.68
N MET A 105 -12.26 -1.48 10.73
CA MET A 105 -11.84 -0.43 11.67
C MET A 105 -10.42 -0.60 12.23
N GLY A 106 -9.60 -1.48 11.67
CA GLY A 106 -8.25 -1.75 12.16
C GLY A 106 -7.21 -0.68 11.83
N GLY A 107 -7.56 0.29 10.98
CA GLY A 107 -6.64 1.30 10.46
C GLY A 107 -5.76 0.77 9.32
N GLY A 108 -4.66 1.48 9.05
CA GLY A 108 -3.78 1.22 7.91
C GLY A 108 -4.40 1.54 6.55
N ASP A 109 -3.66 1.20 5.50
CA ASP A 109 -4.01 1.51 4.11
C ASP A 109 -4.49 0.26 3.38
N GLY A 110 -5.79 0.23 3.10
CA GLY A 110 -6.47 -0.89 2.47
C GLY A 110 -6.46 -0.82 0.94
N PHE A 111 -6.26 -1.96 0.29
CA PHE A 111 -6.27 -2.12 -1.16
C PHE A 111 -7.29 -3.19 -1.57
N ASP A 112 -8.08 -2.87 -2.60
CA ASP A 112 -9.21 -3.66 -3.10
C ASP A 112 -8.99 -3.92 -4.61
N LEU A 113 -8.94 -5.20 -5.01
CA LEU A 113 -8.75 -5.61 -6.41
C LEU A 113 -9.97 -5.29 -7.29
N GLY A 114 -11.13 -5.06 -6.69
CA GLY A 114 -12.34 -4.55 -7.31
C GLY A 114 -12.37 -3.03 -7.51
N ASP A 115 -11.39 -2.27 -6.99
CA ASP A 115 -11.34 -0.82 -7.17
C ASP A 115 -11.20 -0.43 -8.65
N ALA A 116 -11.91 0.62 -9.06
CA ALA A 116 -11.92 1.09 -10.45
C ALA A 116 -10.54 1.59 -10.94
N ASN A 117 -9.63 1.91 -10.03
CA ASN A 117 -8.26 2.33 -10.31
C ASN A 117 -7.26 1.17 -10.30
N PHE A 118 -7.67 -0.03 -9.89
CA PHE A 118 -6.81 -1.20 -9.93
C PHE A 118 -6.45 -1.58 -11.37
N GLY A 119 -5.16 -1.87 -11.58
CA GLY A 119 -4.57 -2.20 -12.87
C GLY A 119 -4.39 -1.00 -13.81
N ASN A 120 -4.53 0.22 -13.32
CA ASN A 120 -4.28 1.45 -14.10
C ASN A 120 -2.85 1.97 -13.94
N SER A 121 -1.99 1.26 -13.21
CA SER A 121 -0.57 1.53 -13.08
C SER A 121 0.23 0.24 -12.93
N GLY A 122 1.55 0.37 -12.94
CA GLY A 122 2.50 -0.72 -12.76
C GLY A 122 3.08 -1.24 -14.08
N THR A 123 4.22 -1.91 -13.97
CA THR A 123 4.96 -2.39 -15.15
C THR A 123 4.40 -3.71 -15.65
N GLY A 124 4.03 -3.79 -16.93
CA GLY A 124 3.53 -5.02 -17.53
C GLY A 124 2.07 -5.37 -17.18
N CYS A 125 1.34 -4.44 -16.54
CA CYS A 125 -0.09 -4.65 -16.25
C CYS A 125 -0.92 -4.62 -17.53
N SER A 126 -1.33 -5.79 -18.01
CA SER A 126 -2.27 -5.93 -19.13
C SER A 126 -3.70 -6.10 -18.63
N ALA A 127 -4.69 -5.85 -19.49
CA ALA A 127 -6.09 -6.12 -19.18
C ALA A 127 -6.34 -7.60 -18.80
N ALA A 128 -5.60 -8.52 -19.43
CA ALA A 128 -5.65 -9.95 -19.12
C ALA A 128 -5.06 -10.25 -17.73
N LEU A 129 -3.92 -9.65 -17.38
CA LEU A 129 -3.30 -9.82 -16.07
C LEU A 129 -4.17 -9.23 -14.94
N ARG A 130 -4.74 -8.05 -15.15
CA ARG A 130 -5.71 -7.45 -14.22
C ARG A 130 -6.89 -8.39 -13.99
N ALA A 131 -7.46 -8.94 -15.06
CA ALA A 131 -8.56 -9.89 -14.97
C ALA A 131 -8.15 -11.19 -14.26
N ASP A 132 -6.93 -11.69 -14.46
CA ASP A 132 -6.41 -12.84 -13.72
C ASP A 132 -6.37 -12.55 -12.21
N PHE A 133 -5.84 -11.40 -11.79
CA PHE A 133 -5.81 -11.03 -10.38
C PHE A 133 -7.21 -10.90 -9.77
N GLN A 134 -8.16 -10.33 -10.51
CA GLN A 134 -9.55 -10.20 -10.04
C GLN A 134 -10.30 -11.53 -9.91
N ASN A 135 -9.94 -12.53 -10.72
CA ASN A 135 -10.62 -13.84 -10.73
C ASN A 135 -9.90 -14.89 -9.87
N ASN A 136 -8.57 -14.85 -9.84
CA ASN A 136 -7.73 -15.92 -9.28
C ASN A 136 -6.81 -15.44 -8.15
N GLY A 137 -6.72 -14.12 -7.92
CA GLY A 137 -5.83 -13.53 -6.92
C GLY A 137 -4.38 -13.37 -7.37
N PHE A 138 -3.57 -12.79 -6.47
CA PHE A 138 -2.14 -12.51 -6.69
C PHE A 138 -1.24 -13.16 -5.63
N LEU A 139 0.04 -13.41 -5.95
CA LEU A 139 1.00 -14.05 -5.05
C LEU A 139 1.82 -13.06 -4.20
N TYR A 140 2.19 -11.93 -4.79
CA TYR A 140 3.12 -10.98 -4.19
C TYR A 140 2.54 -9.58 -4.08
N VAL A 141 2.82 -8.92 -2.94
CA VAL A 141 2.76 -7.46 -2.81
C VAL A 141 4.17 -6.92 -2.97
N LYS A 142 4.32 -5.87 -3.76
CA LYS A 142 5.53 -5.07 -3.86
C LYS A 142 5.25 -3.67 -3.31
N LEU A 143 6.08 -3.26 -2.37
CA LEU A 143 6.06 -1.97 -1.72
C LEU A 143 7.31 -1.21 -2.14
N THR A 144 7.14 -0.04 -2.75
CA THR A 144 8.26 0.80 -3.17
C THR A 144 8.03 2.23 -2.70
N SER A 145 9.08 2.89 -2.21
CA SER A 145 9.02 4.32 -1.88
C SER A 145 8.44 5.12 -3.04
N ALA A 146 7.44 5.96 -2.76
CA ALA A 146 6.83 6.81 -3.79
C ALA A 146 7.85 7.72 -4.47
N LYS A 147 8.91 8.13 -3.76
CA LYS A 147 9.97 8.96 -4.33
C LYS A 147 10.72 8.25 -5.46
N VAL A 148 10.83 6.93 -5.41
CA VAL A 148 11.56 6.16 -6.42
C VAL A 148 10.78 6.02 -7.72
N ILE A 149 9.47 5.76 -7.63
CA ILE A 149 8.61 5.59 -8.82
C ILE A 149 8.11 6.94 -9.36
N LEU A 150 7.82 7.89 -8.47
CA LEU A 150 7.32 9.23 -8.80
C LEU A 150 8.28 10.31 -8.27
N PRO A 151 9.49 10.46 -8.84
CA PRO A 151 10.54 11.33 -8.30
C PRO A 151 10.18 12.81 -8.29
N ALA A 152 9.24 13.22 -9.13
CA ALA A 152 8.74 14.59 -9.21
C ALA A 152 7.84 15.00 -8.03
N LEU A 153 7.37 14.05 -7.21
CA LEU A 153 6.58 14.39 -6.03
C LEU A 153 7.42 15.19 -5.02
N PRO A 154 6.81 16.17 -4.32
CA PRO A 154 7.51 17.04 -3.39
C PRO A 154 7.76 16.34 -2.05
N ILE A 155 8.25 15.10 -2.05
CA ILE A 155 8.63 14.36 -0.86
C ILE A 155 10.04 14.83 -0.44
N PRO A 156 10.21 15.39 0.77
CA PRO A 156 11.51 15.79 1.28
C PRO A 156 12.30 14.57 1.76
N GLY A 157 13.64 14.68 1.83
CA GLY A 157 14.53 13.55 2.14
C GLY A 157 14.22 12.77 3.43
N ALA A 158 13.62 13.42 4.43
CA ALA A 158 13.21 12.75 5.67
C ALA A 158 12.04 11.77 5.48
N ASN A 159 11.27 11.91 4.40
CA ASN A 159 10.03 11.16 4.15
C ASN A 159 10.14 10.19 2.96
N GLU A 160 11.37 9.95 2.49
CA GLU A 160 11.65 9.12 1.31
C GLU A 160 11.85 7.63 1.63
N ASN A 161 11.96 7.24 2.90
CA ASN A 161 12.49 5.96 3.35
C ASN A 161 11.48 5.20 4.23
N PRO A 162 10.35 4.76 3.64
CA PRO A 162 9.24 4.16 4.37
C PRO A 162 9.66 2.92 5.17
N ASP A 163 9.12 2.81 6.38
CA ASP A 163 9.44 1.81 7.39
C ASP A 163 8.28 0.84 7.71
N ILE A 164 7.59 0.38 6.66
CA ILE A 164 6.39 -0.48 6.72
C ILE A 164 6.46 -1.59 7.79
N ASP A 165 5.57 -1.48 8.78
CA ASP A 165 5.42 -2.41 9.90
C ASP A 165 4.85 -3.78 9.52
N GLY A 166 3.99 -3.85 8.50
CA GLY A 166 3.44 -5.13 8.08
C GLY A 166 2.38 -5.09 6.99
N VAL A 167 2.01 -6.27 6.50
CA VAL A 167 0.93 -6.46 5.53
C VAL A 167 0.09 -7.65 5.95
N ILE A 168 -1.23 -7.52 5.89
CA ILE A 168 -2.16 -8.61 6.15
C ILE A 168 -3.14 -8.80 4.99
N ALA A 169 -3.35 -10.06 4.59
CA ALA A 169 -4.35 -10.44 3.61
C ALA A 169 -5.62 -10.90 4.30
N LYS A 170 -6.78 -10.53 3.75
CA LYS A 170 -8.10 -10.90 4.27
C LYS A 170 -8.39 -12.37 4.06
N GLN A 171 -8.06 -12.87 2.87
CA GLN A 171 -8.28 -14.25 2.47
C GLN A 171 -7.16 -14.70 1.54
N VAL A 172 -6.63 -15.90 1.79
CA VAL A 172 -5.61 -16.55 0.96
C VAL A 172 -6.07 -17.95 0.56
N ASN A 173 -5.77 -18.36 -0.68
CA ASN A 173 -6.00 -19.71 -1.18
C ASN A 173 -4.68 -20.32 -1.67
#